data_AF-A0A2D4N4J0-F1
#
_entry.id   AF-A0A2D4N4J0-F1
#
_cell.length_a   1.000
_cell.length_b   1.000
_cell.length_c   1.000
_cell.angle_alpha   90.00
_cell.angle_beta   90.00
_cell.angle_gamma   90.00
#
_symmetry.space_group_name_H-M   'P 1'
#
loop_
_entity.id
_entity.type
_entity.pdbx_description
1 polymer ?
#
loop_
_entity_poly.entity_id
_entity_poly.type
_entity_poly.pdbx_seq_one_letter_code
_entity_poly.pdbx_strand_id
1 'polypeptide(L)'
;WDMTKEANRARFLTMCTRHFGSVVAQTIRTQKTDQFPLFLIIMGKRSSNEVLNVIQGNTTVDELMMRLMAAMEIFSAQQQEDIKDEKEQIPLNKKQKELKPKKMEHLEQHKNSRIMLPALKLIT
;
A
#
# COMPACT_ATOMS: atom_id res chain seq x y z
N TRP A 1 16.91 -17.97 4.11
CA TRP A 1 17.82 -17.36 5.10
C TRP A 1 18.27 -18.45 6.05
N ASP A 2 19.55 -18.52 6.42
CA ASP A 2 20.03 -19.53 7.37
C ASP A 2 19.69 -19.12 8.81
N MET A 3 18.86 -19.91 9.48
CA MET A 3 18.36 -19.65 10.83
C MET A 3 19.10 -20.46 11.91
N THR A 4 20.13 -21.22 11.54
CA THR A 4 20.90 -22.09 12.45
C THR A 4 21.88 -21.30 13.33
N LYS A 5 22.47 -20.22 12.80
CA LYS A 5 23.34 -19.31 13.55
C LYS A 5 22.54 -18.17 14.17
N GLU A 6 22.73 -17.93 15.47
CA GLU A 6 21.99 -16.90 16.21
C GLU A 6 22.19 -15.49 15.62
N ALA A 7 23.40 -15.15 15.19
CA ALA A 7 23.68 -13.87 14.54
C ALA A 7 22.88 -13.68 13.24
N ASN A 8 22.75 -14.75 12.43
CA ASN A 8 21.94 -14.71 11.21
C ASN A 8 20.46 -14.61 11.57
N ARG A 9 19.98 -15.40 12.53
CA ARG A 9 18.60 -15.39 13.02
C ARG A 9 18.19 -13.99 13.50
N ALA A 10 19.00 -13.37 14.36
CA ALA A 10 18.76 -12.02 14.86
C ALA A 10 18.68 -11.00 13.72
N ARG A 11 19.65 -11.03 12.79
CA ARG A 11 19.67 -10.14 11.64
C ARG A 11 18.42 -10.29 10.75
N PHE A 12 17.98 -11.52 10.49
CA PHE A 12 16.75 -11.76 9.74
C PHE A 12 15.52 -11.21 10.44
N LEU A 13 15.37 -11.48 11.74
CA LEU A 13 14.22 -11.01 12.50
C LEU A 13 14.17 -9.48 12.59
N THR A 14 15.31 -8.81 12.68
CA THR A 14 15.39 -7.34 12.56
C THR A 14 14.91 -6.86 11.18
N MET A 15 15.35 -7.52 10.10
CA MET A 15 14.88 -7.20 8.74
C MET A 15 13.37 -7.45 8.60
N CYS A 16 12.85 -8.58 9.06
CA CYS A 16 11.42 -8.87 9.05
C CYS A 16 10.62 -7.83 9.83
N THR A 17 11.10 -7.42 11.02
CA THR A 17 10.43 -6.38 11.83
C THR A 17 10.33 -5.07 11.07
N ARG A 18 11.39 -4.68 10.34
CA ARG A 18 11.42 -3.44 9.55
C ARG A 18 10.55 -3.51 8.30
N HIS A 19 10.54 -4.64 7.59
CA HIS A 19 9.88 -4.75 6.28
C HIS A 19 8.44 -5.24 6.35
N PHE A 20 8.10 -6.06 7.34
CA PHE A 20 6.79 -6.72 7.46
C PHE A 20 6.10 -6.45 8.80
N GLY A 21 6.77 -5.77 9.74
CA GLY A 21 6.25 -5.47 11.06
C GLY A 21 6.58 -6.51 12.13
N SER A 22 6.34 -6.12 13.39
CA SER A 22 6.68 -6.92 14.57
C SER A 22 5.91 -8.23 14.68
N VAL A 23 4.65 -8.25 14.21
CA VAL A 23 3.78 -9.43 14.25
C VAL A 23 4.37 -10.56 13.41
N VAL A 24 4.74 -10.27 12.16
CA VAL A 24 5.36 -11.26 11.26
C VAL A 24 6.68 -11.76 11.82
N ALA A 25 7.53 -10.86 12.32
CA ALA A 25 8.79 -11.24 12.95
C ALA A 25 8.58 -12.16 14.17
N GLN A 26 7.56 -11.89 14.99
CA GLN A 26 7.22 -12.74 16.13
C GLN A 26 6.76 -14.13 15.66
N THR A 27 5.91 -14.21 14.63
CA THR A 27 5.45 -15.50 14.07
C THR A 27 6.60 -16.38 13.60
N ILE A 28 7.61 -15.79 12.95
CA ILE A 28 8.83 -16.50 12.51
C ILE A 28 9.67 -16.90 13.72
N ARG A 29 9.81 -16.00 14.71
CA ARG A 29 10.59 -16.25 15.94
C ARG A 29 10.06 -17.46 16.72
N THR A 30 8.76 -17.71 16.72
CA THR A 30 8.15 -18.82 17.45
C THR A 30 8.17 -20.15 16.70
N GLN A 31 8.61 -20.20 15.43
CA GLN A 31 8.73 -21.45 14.69
C GLN A 31 9.85 -22.32 15.26
N LYS A 32 9.56 -23.61 15.39
CA LYS A 32 10.50 -24.63 15.87
C LYS A 32 11.45 -25.06 14.76
N THR A 33 12.62 -25.58 15.14
CA THR A 33 13.66 -25.98 14.18
C THR A 33 13.22 -27.08 13.22
N ASP A 34 12.36 -28.00 13.66
CA ASP A 34 11.78 -29.09 12.87
C ASP A 34 10.76 -28.62 11.82
N GLN A 35 10.26 -27.39 11.95
CA GLN A 35 9.33 -26.79 10.98
C GLN A 35 10.07 -26.11 9.81
N PHE A 36 11.40 -26.03 9.86
CA PHE A 36 12.21 -25.50 8.77
C PHE A 36 12.41 -26.56 7.66
N PRO A 37 12.60 -26.12 6.40
CA PRO A 37 12.66 -24.73 5.93
C PRO A 37 11.30 -24.03 5.94
N LEU A 38 11.27 -22.74 6.26
CA LEU A 38 10.06 -21.93 6.12
C LEU A 38 10.00 -21.31 4.71
N PHE A 39 8.84 -21.43 4.08
CA PHE A 39 8.53 -20.80 2.81
C PHE A 39 7.61 -19.60 3.05
N LEU A 40 8.09 -18.39 2.71
CA LEU A 40 7.32 -17.16 2.88
C LEU A 40 6.78 -16.72 1.53
N ILE A 41 5.47 -16.48 1.47
CA ILE A 41 4.83 -15.85 0.30
C ILE A 41 4.62 -14.37 0.64
N ILE A 42 5.23 -13.50 -0.15
CA ILE A 42 5.24 -12.06 0.08
C ILE A 42 4.56 -11.38 -1.11
N MET A 43 3.60 -10.50 -0.82
CA MET A 43 3.02 -9.58 -1.79
C MET A 43 3.65 -8.19 -1.63
N GLY A 44 4.22 -7.66 -2.71
CA GLY A 44 4.66 -6.28 -2.75
C GLY A 44 3.49 -5.36 -3.10
N LYS A 45 3.14 -4.44 -2.20
CA LYS A 45 2.31 -3.26 -2.50
C LYS A 45 3.20 -2.04 -2.72
N ARG A 46 2.66 -1.00 -3.36
CA ARG A 46 3.38 0.23 -3.72
C ARG A 46 4.09 0.90 -2.53
N SER A 47 3.55 0.77 -1.32
CA SER A 47 4.05 1.40 -0.09
C SER A 47 4.66 0.42 0.93
N SER A 48 4.38 -0.87 0.83
CA SER A 48 4.80 -1.87 1.82
C SER A 48 4.82 -3.28 1.26
N ASN A 49 5.60 -4.16 1.89
CA ASN A 49 5.52 -5.59 1.62
C ASN A 49 4.65 -6.26 2.67
N GLU A 50 3.80 -7.17 2.25
CA GLU A 50 2.88 -7.91 3.10
C GLU A 50 3.20 -9.41 2.99
N VAL A 51 3.23 -10.11 4.12
CA VAL A 51 3.40 -11.57 4.13
C VAL A 51 2.03 -12.21 4.10
N LEU A 52 1.70 -12.89 3.00
CA LEU A 52 0.42 -13.57 2.82
C LEU A 52 0.39 -14.92 3.56
N ASN A 53 1.50 -15.65 3.51
CA ASN A 53 1.60 -16.98 4.10
C ASN A 53 3.03 -17.27 4.58
N VAL A 54 3.12 -18.02 5.68
CA VAL A 54 4.34 -18.67 6.18
C VAL A 54 4.08 -20.17 6.21
N ILE A 55 4.74 -20.91 5.34
CA ILE A 55 4.55 -22.35 5.12
C ILE A 55 5.71 -23.10 5.75
N GLN A 56 5.41 -24.17 6.49
CA GLN A 56 6.42 -25.00 7.15
C GLN A 56 6.95 -26.07 6.20
N GLY A 57 8.19 -26.51 6.41
CA GLY A 57 8.87 -27.45 5.51
C GLY A 57 8.33 -28.87 5.52
N ASN A 58 7.53 -29.21 6.54
CA ASN A 58 6.87 -30.51 6.70
C ASN A 58 5.47 -30.58 6.04
N THR A 59 5.10 -29.59 5.23
CA THR A 59 3.85 -29.57 4.45
C THR A 59 3.91 -30.56 3.28
N THR A 60 2.75 -30.98 2.77
CA THR A 60 2.68 -31.77 1.53
C THR A 60 2.84 -30.89 0.29
N VAL A 61 3.21 -31.50 -0.84
CA VAL A 61 3.32 -30.79 -2.12
C VAL A 61 1.97 -30.20 -2.52
N ASP A 62 0.88 -30.93 -2.29
CA ASP A 62 -0.48 -30.48 -2.63
C ASP A 62 -0.88 -29.24 -1.82
N GLU A 63 -0.59 -29.23 -0.51
CA GLU A 63 -0.82 -28.06 0.34
C GLU A 63 0.00 -26.85 -0.12
N LEU A 64 1.28 -27.06 -0.44
CA LEU A 64 2.13 -26.00 -0.98
C LEU A 64 1.55 -25.42 -2.28
N MET A 65 1.13 -26.29 -3.20
CA MET A 65 0.54 -25.89 -4.48
C MET A 65 -0.76 -25.11 -4.28
N MET A 66 -1.64 -25.56 -3.38
CA MET A 66 -2.88 -24.84 -3.04
C MET A 66 -2.58 -23.43 -2.50
N ARG A 67 -1.58 -23.29 -1.61
CA ARG A 67 -1.20 -21.97 -1.05
C ARG A 67 -0.62 -21.04 -2.12
N LEU A 68 0.15 -21.57 -3.07
CA LEU A 68 0.70 -20.79 -4.18
C LEU A 68 -0.39 -20.34 -5.15
N MET A 69 -1.31 -21.24 -5.52
CA MET A 69 -2.44 -20.91 -6.39
C MET A 69 -3.33 -19.84 -5.76
N ALA A 70 -3.69 -20.00 -4.48
CA ALA A 70 -4.48 -19.02 -3.74
C ALA A 70 -3.76 -17.65 -3.68
N ALA A 71 -2.45 -17.63 -3.44
CA ALA A 71 -1.69 -16.39 -3.43
C ALA A 71 -1.70 -15.68 -4.80
N MET A 72 -1.62 -16.43 -5.89
CA MET A 72 -1.67 -15.89 -7.25
C MET A 72 -3.06 -15.31 -7.59
N GLU A 73 -4.12 -15.99 -7.14
CA GLU A 73 -5.49 -15.51 -7.30
C GLU A 73 -5.72 -14.19 -6.54
N ILE A 74 -5.29 -14.13 -5.27
CA ILE A 74 -5.36 -12.90 -4.45
C ILE A 74 -4.54 -11.79 -5.11
N PHE A 75 -3.32 -12.08 -5.58
CA PHE A 75 -2.48 -11.11 -6.28
C PHE A 75 -3.16 -10.54 -7.53
N SER A 76 -3.77 -11.41 -8.34
CA SER A 76 -4.42 -11.00 -9.58
C SER A 76 -5.65 -10.13 -9.33
N ALA A 77 -6.47 -10.50 -8.33
CA ALA A 77 -7.63 -9.72 -7.91
C ALA A 77 -7.21 -8.32 -7.40
N GLN A 78 -6.18 -8.26 -6.55
CA GLN A 78 -5.69 -6.99 -6.03
C GLN A 78 -5.11 -6.09 -7.13
N GLN A 79 -4.35 -6.65 -8.08
CA GLN A 79 -3.84 -5.88 -9.23
C GLN A 79 -4.97 -5.24 -10.05
N GLN A 80 -6.07 -5.97 -10.23
CA GLN A 80 -7.20 -5.48 -11.00
C GLN A 80 -7.95 -4.36 -10.27
N GLU A 81 -8.07 -4.45 -8.94
CA GLU A 81 -8.58 -3.40 -8.07
C GLU A 81 -7.67 -2.16 -8.10
N ASP A 82 -6.37 -2.33 -7.92
CA ASP A 82 -5.39 -1.23 -7.94
C ASP A 82 -5.44 -0.45 -9.27
N ILE A 83 -5.54 -1.16 -10.41
CA ILE A 83 -5.71 -0.55 -11.74
C ILE A 83 -7.03 0.24 -11.83
N LYS A 84 -8.11 -0.30 -11.26
CA LYS A 84 -9.42 0.37 -11.28
C LYS A 84 -9.39 1.64 -10.43
N ASP A 85 -8.83 1.56 -9.23
CA ASP A 85 -8.70 2.70 -8.33
C ASP A 85 -7.84 3.81 -8.94
N GLU A 86 -6.72 3.47 -9.59
CA GLU A 86 -5.91 4.45 -10.31
C GLU A 86 -6.71 5.10 -11.46
N LYS A 87 -7.48 4.32 -12.21
CA LYS A 87 -8.34 4.84 -13.29
C LYS A 87 -9.44 5.77 -12.79
N GLU A 88 -9.98 5.57 -11.60
CA GLU A 88 -11.01 6.45 -11.00
C GLU A 88 -10.38 7.73 -10.41
N GLN A 89 -9.19 7.62 -9.83
CA GLN A 89 -8.46 8.76 -9.27
C GLN A 89 -7.95 9.74 -10.33
N ILE A 90 -7.54 9.27 -11.52
CA ILE A 90 -7.01 10.14 -12.58
C ILE A 90 -8.03 11.21 -13.03
N PRO A 91 -9.29 10.89 -13.38
CA PRO A 91 -10.33 11.86 -13.72
C PRO A 91 -10.66 12.82 -12.57
N LEU A 92 -10.75 12.33 -11.34
CA LEU A 92 -11.02 13.15 -10.14
C LEU A 92 -9.92 14.19 -9.93
N ASN A 93 -8.66 13.75 -10.01
CA ASN A 93 -7.50 14.64 -9.85
C ASN A 93 -7.40 15.65 -11.01
N LYS A 94 -7.65 15.23 -12.26
CA LYS A 94 -7.73 16.13 -13.42
C LYS A 94 -8.81 17.20 -13.25
N LYS A 95 -10.05 16.80 -12.91
CA LYS A 95 -11.16 17.72 -12.65
C LYS A 95 -10.83 18.70 -11.51
N GLN A 96 -10.22 18.22 -10.43
CA GLN A 96 -9.81 19.10 -9.33
C GLN A 96 -8.73 20.11 -9.75
N LYS A 97 -7.73 19.70 -10.54
CA LYS A 97 -6.70 20.60 -11.08
C LYS A 97 -7.28 21.67 -11.99
N GLU A 98 -8.30 21.34 -12.79
CA GLU A 98 -8.98 22.29 -13.69
C GLU A 98 -9.96 23.24 -12.96
N LEU A 99 -10.66 22.75 -11.91
CA LEU A 99 -11.60 23.58 -11.15
C LEU A 99 -10.93 24.57 -10.21
N LYS A 100 -9.75 24.25 -9.67
CA LYS A 100 -9.01 25.12 -8.74
C LYS A 100 -8.73 26.53 -9.30
N PRO A 101 -8.16 26.71 -10.51
CA PRO A 101 -7.92 28.04 -11.08
C PRO A 101 -9.23 28.76 -11.40
N LYS A 102 -10.23 28.07 -11.98
CA LYS A 102 -11.53 28.67 -12.30
C LYS A 102 -12.25 29.21 -11.05
N LYS A 103 -12.20 28.48 -9.94
CA LYS A 103 -12.78 28.95 -8.67
C LYS A 103 -12.06 30.17 -8.10
N MET A 104 -10.73 30.27 -8.26
CA MET A 104 -9.99 31.46 -7.85
C MET A 104 -10.35 32.67 -8.72
N GLU A 105 -10.40 32.52 -10.04
CA GLU A 105 -10.78 33.61 -10.96
C GLU A 105 -12.19 34.12 -10.68
N HIS A 106 -13.15 33.23 -10.47
CA HIS A 106 -14.52 33.61 -10.08
C HIS A 106 -14.58 34.33 -8.73
N LEU A 107 -13.77 33.91 -7.74
CA LEU A 107 -13.71 34.56 -6.44
C LEU A 107 -13.10 35.97 -6.52
N GLU A 108 -12.05 36.13 -7.34
CA GLU A 108 -11.41 37.42 -7.58
C GLU A 108 -12.33 38.39 -8.34
N GLN A 109 -13.07 37.92 -9.36
CA GLN A 109 -14.10 38.74 -10.03
C GLN A 109 -15.20 39.19 -9.06
N HIS A 110 -15.65 38.31 -8.16
CA HIS A 110 -16.69 38.62 -7.20
C HIS A 110 -16.22 39.60 -6.10
N LYS A 111 -14.94 39.54 -5.70
CA LYS A 111 -14.31 40.54 -4.84
C LYS A 111 -14.18 41.88 -5.54
N ASN A 112 -13.65 41.91 -6.76
CA ASN A 112 -13.49 43.15 -7.54
C ASN A 112 -14.83 43.86 -7.77
N SER A 113 -15.89 43.12 -8.08
CA SER A 113 -17.24 43.68 -8.22
C SER A 113 -17.74 44.31 -6.92
N ARG A 114 -17.58 43.62 -5.76
CA ARG A 114 -17.97 44.16 -4.45
C ARG A 114 -17.20 45.40 -4.03
N ILE A 115 -15.96 45.57 -4.48
CA ILE A 115 -15.11 46.74 -4.16
C ILE A 115 -15.42 47.92 -5.10
N MET A 116 -15.70 47.65 -6.38
CA MET A 116 -16.01 48.67 -7.39
C MET A 116 -17.40 49.30 -7.22
N LEU A 117 -18.41 48.52 -6.81
CA LEU A 117 -19.81 48.98 -6.66
C LEU A 117 -20.00 50.14 -5.65
N PRO A 118 -19.37 50.11 -4.46
CA PRO A 118 -19.37 51.26 -3.54
C PRO A 118 -18.53 52.42 -4.06
N ALA A 119 -17.38 52.15 -4.70
CA ALA A 119 -16.48 53.18 -5.19
C ALA A 119 -17.12 54.03 -6.29
N LEU A 120 -17.88 53.45 -7.23
CA LEU A 120 -18.62 54.21 -8.24
C LEU A 120 -19.72 55.10 -7.65
N LYS A 121 -20.39 54.65 -6.57
CA LYS A 121 -21.45 55.42 -5.89
C LYS A 121 -20.95 56.68 -5.17
N LEU A 122 -19.63 56.82 -4.94
CA LEU A 122 -19.05 58.01 -4.31
C LEU A 122 -18.64 59.10 -5.32
N ILE A 123 -18.68 58.81 -6.63
CA ILE A 123 -18.21 59.71 -7.70
C ILE A 123 -19.37 60.21 -8.58
N THR A 124 -20.61 59.84 -8.26
CA THR A 124 -21.85 60.31 -8.93
C THR A 124 -22.75 60.98 -7.91
#